data_AF-A0A1T2KWI9-F1
#
_entry.id   AF-A0A1T2KWI9-F1
#
_cell.length_a   1.000
_cell.length_b   1.000
_cell.length_c   1.000
_cell.angle_alpha   90.00
_cell.angle_beta   90.00
_cell.angle_gamma   90.00
#
_symmetry.space_group_name_H-M   'P 1'
#
loop_
_entity.id
_entity.type
_entity.pdbx_description
1 polymer ?
#
loop_
_entity_poly.entity_id
_entity_poly.type
_entity_poly.pdbx_seq_one_letter_code
_entity_poly.pdbx_strand_id
1 'polypeptide(L)'
;MKCYLVGGAVRDKLLGLPAEEQDWLVTGASAAELLDKGYRQVGRDFPVFLHPETSEEYALPRGTPSEPGERAEIIADLVCRDLTINAMALDSEGRLIDPLDGEKNLQARVLRHTPAFTDDPLRILRLARFAARLHRLGFRVADETCELIRSMAKEGMLKALVPERAWSEIERALAGEHPRIFFETLKACHALHGVLPELDRLYGVPQPEHYHPEVDTGVHTMMVLDQACRLSQEPQTRFAALMHDLGKGTTPPELWPGHIGHEERSVWMVTDLCARLRVPNSFRDLAVMAARYHTNCHRARELKPSTLVRMLKALDAMRRPERFEQFLLACEADTRGRKGLEERPYPQADMLRYLLQEIAGLDLSGLYREGKSGTDLTHDIDRERIRTVDRAKKQWLDR
;
A
#
# COMPACT_ATOMS: atom_id res chain seq x y z
N MET A 1 -7.28 -32.99 -22.43
CA MET A 1 -6.87 -31.68 -21.89
C MET A 1 -7.17 -30.60 -22.90
N LYS A 2 -8.12 -29.73 -22.57
CA LYS A 2 -8.38 -28.47 -23.30
C LYS A 2 -8.10 -27.31 -22.36
N CYS A 3 -7.62 -26.21 -22.92
CA CYS A 3 -7.21 -25.03 -22.16
C CYS A 3 -8.03 -23.83 -22.60
N TYR A 4 -8.49 -23.05 -21.62
CA TYR A 4 -9.23 -21.81 -21.84
C TYR A 4 -8.51 -20.69 -21.14
N LEU A 5 -8.26 -19.59 -21.84
CA LEU A 5 -7.73 -18.39 -21.21
C LEU A 5 -8.84 -17.80 -20.33
N VAL A 6 -8.55 -17.48 -19.07
CA VAL A 6 -9.56 -17.04 -18.10
C VAL A 6 -9.13 -15.79 -17.33
N GLY A 7 -10.06 -15.21 -16.58
CA GLY A 7 -9.71 -14.26 -15.52
C GLY A 7 -9.21 -12.91 -16.01
N GLY A 8 -8.14 -12.43 -15.38
CA GLY A 8 -7.55 -11.13 -15.68
C GLY A 8 -7.02 -11.03 -17.11
N ALA A 9 -6.51 -12.12 -17.66
CA ALA A 9 -5.97 -12.16 -19.02
C ALA A 9 -7.06 -11.89 -20.08
N VAL A 10 -8.25 -12.45 -19.92
CA VAL A 10 -9.39 -12.19 -20.83
C VAL A 10 -9.84 -10.74 -20.69
N ARG A 11 -10.01 -10.25 -19.46
CA ARG A 11 -10.36 -8.85 -19.19
C ARG A 11 -9.38 -7.89 -19.86
N ASP A 12 -8.09 -8.07 -19.62
CA ASP A 12 -7.04 -7.17 -20.09
C ASP A 12 -6.96 -7.21 -21.62
N LYS A 13 -7.09 -8.39 -22.24
CA LYS A 13 -7.20 -8.55 -23.69
C LYS A 13 -8.39 -7.79 -24.28
N LEU A 14 -9.58 -7.91 -23.69
CA LEU A 14 -10.78 -7.18 -24.14
C LEU A 14 -10.66 -5.66 -23.92
N LEU A 15 -9.85 -5.23 -22.96
CA LEU A 15 -9.53 -3.82 -22.71
C LEU A 15 -8.41 -3.26 -23.60
N GLY A 16 -7.74 -4.10 -24.39
CA GLY A 16 -6.55 -3.71 -25.15
C GLY A 16 -5.34 -3.37 -24.26
N LEU A 17 -5.31 -3.92 -23.05
CA LEU A 17 -4.18 -3.80 -22.12
C LEU A 17 -3.18 -4.95 -22.35
N PRO A 18 -1.88 -4.74 -22.09
CA PRO A 18 -0.94 -5.84 -22.05
C PRO A 18 -1.37 -6.84 -20.97
N ALA A 19 -1.47 -8.12 -21.34
CA ALA A 19 -1.67 -9.19 -20.37
C ALA A 19 -0.30 -9.50 -19.73
N GLU A 20 -0.15 -9.16 -18.46
CA GLU A 20 1.09 -9.43 -17.69
C GLU A 20 1.22 -10.92 -17.36
N GLU A 21 0.10 -11.59 -17.13
CA GLU A 21 0.02 -13.01 -16.75
C GLU A 21 -1.08 -13.70 -17.57
N GLN A 22 -0.82 -14.94 -17.98
CA GLN A 22 -1.79 -15.80 -18.65
C GLN A 22 -2.28 -16.87 -17.69
N ASP A 23 -3.57 -16.78 -17.36
CA ASP A 23 -4.26 -17.76 -16.51
C ASP A 23 -5.07 -18.71 -17.41
N TRP A 24 -4.83 -20.00 -17.26
CA TRP A 24 -5.49 -21.05 -18.02
C TRP A 24 -6.39 -21.90 -17.14
N LEU A 25 -7.59 -22.20 -17.62
CA LEU A 25 -8.48 -23.21 -17.05
C LEU A 25 -8.38 -24.49 -17.87
N VAL A 26 -8.20 -25.62 -17.21
CA VAL A 26 -7.96 -26.92 -17.84
C VAL A 26 -9.13 -27.87 -17.62
N THR A 27 -9.80 -28.27 -18.70
CA THR A 27 -10.86 -29.30 -18.62
C THR A 27 -10.40 -30.62 -19.22
N GLY A 28 -11.06 -31.71 -18.78
CA GLY A 28 -10.76 -33.06 -19.24
C GLY A 28 -9.32 -33.49 -18.91
N ALA A 29 -8.83 -33.08 -17.75
CA ALA A 29 -7.59 -33.54 -17.15
C ALA A 29 -7.72 -33.58 -15.62
N SER A 30 -6.98 -34.48 -14.98
CA SER A 30 -6.84 -34.56 -13.53
C SER A 30 -5.52 -33.94 -13.05
N ALA A 31 -5.45 -33.61 -11.77
CA ALA A 31 -4.21 -33.13 -11.14
C ALA A 31 -3.03 -34.10 -11.35
N ALA A 32 -3.29 -35.42 -11.25
CA ALA A 32 -2.28 -36.44 -11.46
C ALA A 32 -1.71 -36.41 -12.88
N GLU A 33 -2.56 -36.20 -13.90
CA GLU A 33 -2.12 -36.08 -15.29
C GLU A 33 -1.30 -34.81 -15.55
N LEU A 34 -1.62 -33.69 -14.88
CA LEU A 34 -0.81 -32.47 -14.97
C LEU A 34 0.57 -32.67 -14.35
N LEU A 35 0.64 -33.33 -13.19
CA LEU A 35 1.91 -33.66 -12.52
C LEU A 35 2.76 -34.63 -13.35
N ASP A 36 2.14 -35.64 -13.97
CA ASP A 36 2.84 -36.58 -14.87
C ASP A 36 3.43 -35.87 -16.10
N LYS A 37 2.77 -34.82 -16.57
CA LYS A 37 3.26 -33.93 -17.63
C LYS A 37 4.32 -32.91 -17.16
N GLY A 38 4.76 -32.98 -15.91
CA GLY A 38 5.82 -32.13 -15.36
C GLY A 38 5.36 -30.76 -14.86
N TYR A 39 4.05 -30.52 -14.72
CA TYR A 39 3.55 -29.28 -14.12
C TYR A 39 3.90 -29.26 -12.63
N ARG A 40 4.22 -28.08 -12.11
CA ARG A 40 4.52 -27.90 -10.69
C ARG A 40 3.32 -27.31 -9.96
N GLN A 41 2.76 -28.06 -9.01
CA GLN A 41 1.68 -27.56 -8.16
C GLN A 41 2.19 -26.51 -7.17
N VAL A 42 1.47 -25.39 -7.09
CA VAL A 42 1.66 -24.28 -6.14
C VAL A 42 0.32 -23.97 -5.48
N GLY A 43 0.35 -23.59 -4.20
CA GLY A 43 -0.86 -23.31 -3.42
C GLY A 43 -1.48 -24.58 -2.82
N ARG A 44 -1.88 -24.47 -1.55
CA ARG A 44 -2.45 -25.58 -0.78
C ARG A 44 -3.97 -25.64 -0.91
N ASP A 45 -4.64 -24.53 -0.63
CA ASP A 45 -6.11 -24.46 -0.58
C ASP A 45 -6.73 -24.24 -1.97
N PHE A 46 -5.97 -23.62 -2.88
CA PHE A 46 -6.33 -23.40 -4.28
C PHE A 46 -5.14 -23.79 -5.14
N PRO A 47 -5.02 -25.07 -5.53
CA PRO A 47 -3.87 -25.54 -6.28
C PRO A 47 -3.90 -24.98 -7.71
N VAL A 48 -2.81 -24.32 -8.07
CA VAL A 48 -2.48 -23.89 -9.43
C VAL A 48 -1.28 -24.69 -9.91
N PHE A 49 -1.25 -25.05 -11.19
CA PHE A 49 -0.22 -25.86 -11.80
C PHE A 49 0.60 -24.99 -12.75
N LEU A 50 1.88 -24.79 -12.44
CA LEU A 50 2.78 -24.00 -13.29
C LEU A 50 3.31 -24.86 -14.45
N HIS A 51 3.20 -24.34 -15.67
CA HIS A 51 3.74 -24.99 -16.87
C HIS A 51 5.28 -25.12 -16.77
N PRO A 52 5.87 -26.28 -17.14
CA PRO A 52 7.31 -26.53 -16.96
C PRO A 52 8.22 -25.58 -17.75
N GLU A 53 7.76 -25.12 -18.92
CA GLU A 53 8.57 -24.28 -19.82
C GLU A 53 8.26 -22.79 -19.71
N THR A 54 6.99 -22.42 -19.55
CA THR A 54 6.53 -21.02 -19.63
C THR A 54 6.25 -20.43 -18.25
N SER A 55 6.14 -21.27 -17.21
CA SER A 55 5.69 -20.88 -15.87
C SER A 55 4.29 -20.24 -15.83
N GLU A 56 3.49 -20.37 -16.88
CA GLU A 56 2.09 -19.93 -16.90
C GLU A 56 1.22 -20.74 -15.94
N GLU A 57 0.14 -20.13 -15.45
CA GLU A 57 -0.73 -20.69 -14.42
C GLU A 57 -1.88 -21.51 -15.02
N TYR A 58 -2.00 -22.78 -14.63
CA TYR A 58 -3.08 -23.68 -15.05
C TYR A 58 -3.89 -24.15 -13.85
N ALA A 59 -5.20 -23.90 -13.86
CA ALA A 59 -6.11 -24.29 -12.80
C ALA A 59 -7.12 -25.33 -13.31
N LEU A 60 -7.53 -26.24 -12.42
CA LEU A 60 -8.67 -27.13 -12.66
C LEU A 60 -9.99 -26.43 -12.29
N PRO A 61 -11.13 -26.81 -12.89
CA PRO A 61 -12.42 -26.21 -12.59
C PRO A 61 -12.81 -26.39 -11.12
N ARG A 62 -13.42 -25.35 -10.58
CA ARG A 62 -13.96 -25.33 -9.21
C ARG A 62 -15.49 -25.31 -9.27
N GLY A 63 -16.10 -25.68 -8.16
CA GLY A 63 -17.56 -25.77 -8.06
C GLY A 63 -18.12 -27.04 -8.66
N THR A 64 -19.43 -27.22 -8.49
CA THR A 64 -20.16 -28.40 -8.98
C THR A 64 -20.94 -28.00 -10.23
N PRO A 65 -20.69 -28.64 -11.39
CA PRO A 65 -21.44 -28.36 -12.61
C PRO A 65 -22.90 -28.78 -12.45
N SER A 66 -23.82 -27.99 -13.01
CA SER A 66 -25.26 -28.28 -12.96
C SER A 66 -25.66 -29.52 -13.77
N GLU A 67 -24.87 -29.85 -14.78
CA GLU A 67 -25.05 -30.99 -15.66
C GLU A 67 -23.68 -31.53 -16.12
N PRO A 68 -23.58 -32.79 -16.55
CA PRO A 68 -22.35 -33.31 -17.12
C PRO A 68 -21.98 -32.54 -18.40
N GLY A 69 -20.74 -32.09 -18.49
CA GLY A 69 -20.21 -31.50 -19.71
C GLY A 69 -19.16 -30.43 -19.46
N GLU A 70 -18.21 -30.34 -20.38
CA GLU A 70 -17.09 -29.40 -20.37
C GLU A 70 -17.54 -27.94 -20.23
N ARG A 71 -18.58 -27.53 -20.96
CA ARG A 71 -19.12 -26.18 -20.85
C ARG A 71 -19.70 -25.91 -19.45
N ALA A 72 -20.36 -26.89 -18.85
CA ALA A 72 -20.93 -26.76 -17.50
C ALA A 72 -19.83 -26.69 -16.44
N GLU A 73 -18.72 -27.43 -16.60
CA GLU A 73 -17.54 -27.32 -15.73
C GLU A 73 -16.91 -25.92 -15.78
N ILE A 74 -16.77 -25.35 -16.98
CA ILE A 74 -16.24 -23.99 -17.14
C ILE A 74 -17.16 -22.99 -16.46
N ILE A 75 -18.46 -23.06 -16.71
CA ILE A 75 -19.45 -22.16 -16.08
C ILE A 75 -19.38 -22.27 -14.56
N ALA A 76 -19.27 -23.49 -14.01
CA ALA A 76 -19.14 -23.72 -12.57
C ALA A 76 -17.89 -23.03 -11.98
N ASP A 77 -16.74 -23.05 -12.66
CA ASP A 77 -15.56 -22.32 -12.20
C ASP A 77 -15.79 -20.80 -12.26
N LEU A 78 -16.33 -20.31 -13.38
CA LEU A 78 -16.50 -18.87 -13.60
C LEU A 78 -17.42 -18.25 -12.55
N VAL A 79 -18.48 -18.93 -12.14
CA VAL A 79 -19.38 -18.42 -11.08
C VAL A 79 -18.74 -18.38 -9.69
N CYS A 80 -17.71 -19.19 -9.44
CA CYS A 80 -16.95 -19.19 -8.19
C CYS A 80 -15.94 -18.03 -8.08
N ARG A 81 -15.67 -17.28 -9.16
CA ARG A 81 -14.71 -16.15 -9.19
C ARG A 81 -15.24 -14.93 -8.45
N ASP A 82 -14.45 -13.87 -8.33
CA ASP A 82 -14.78 -12.70 -7.51
C ASP A 82 -15.65 -11.66 -8.24
N LEU A 83 -15.23 -11.22 -9.42
CA LEU A 83 -15.91 -10.19 -10.21
C LEU A 83 -16.38 -10.73 -11.55
N THR A 84 -17.51 -10.22 -12.03
CA THR A 84 -18.08 -10.60 -13.35
C THR A 84 -17.08 -10.36 -14.49
N ILE A 85 -16.33 -9.25 -14.44
CA ILE A 85 -15.30 -8.92 -15.44
C ILE A 85 -14.10 -9.87 -15.42
N ASN A 86 -13.93 -10.67 -14.37
CA ASN A 86 -12.90 -11.70 -14.26
C ASN A 86 -13.51 -13.11 -14.41
N ALA A 87 -14.82 -13.21 -14.61
CA ALA A 87 -15.58 -14.45 -14.73
C ALA A 87 -15.91 -14.76 -16.20
N MET A 88 -14.91 -14.60 -17.07
CA MET A 88 -14.98 -14.89 -18.51
C MET A 88 -13.88 -15.86 -18.92
N ALA A 89 -14.13 -16.60 -20.00
CA ALA A 89 -13.16 -17.49 -20.62
C ALA A 89 -13.11 -17.32 -22.15
N LEU A 90 -11.95 -17.54 -22.76
CA LEU A 90 -11.77 -17.66 -24.21
C LEU A 90 -11.28 -19.07 -24.55
N ASP A 91 -11.89 -19.70 -25.53
CA ASP A 91 -11.40 -20.97 -26.08
C ASP A 91 -10.28 -20.78 -27.11
N SER A 92 -9.77 -21.90 -27.65
CA SER A 92 -8.71 -21.92 -28.67
C SER A 92 -9.09 -21.23 -29.98
N GLU A 93 -10.38 -21.10 -30.28
CA GLU A 93 -10.88 -20.38 -31.44
C GLU A 93 -11.17 -18.90 -31.14
N GLY A 94 -10.94 -18.46 -29.91
CA GLY A 94 -11.20 -17.10 -29.46
C GLY A 94 -12.68 -16.80 -29.19
N ARG A 95 -13.54 -17.82 -29.04
CA ARG A 95 -14.94 -17.62 -28.67
C ARG A 95 -15.06 -17.36 -27.17
N LEU A 96 -15.86 -16.35 -26.83
CA LEU A 96 -16.10 -15.92 -25.46
C LEU A 96 -17.15 -16.79 -24.76
N ILE A 97 -16.82 -17.25 -23.56
CA ILE A 97 -17.74 -17.88 -22.61
C ILE A 97 -17.91 -16.91 -21.45
N ASP A 98 -19.08 -16.31 -21.35
CA ASP A 98 -19.41 -15.28 -20.37
C ASP A 98 -20.79 -15.55 -19.73
N PRO A 99 -20.86 -16.32 -18.64
CA PRO A 99 -22.12 -16.66 -17.98
C PRO A 99 -22.67 -15.54 -17.08
N LEU A 100 -21.91 -14.47 -16.84
CA LEU A 100 -22.23 -13.44 -15.83
C LEU A 100 -22.22 -12.01 -16.40
N ASP A 101 -22.40 -11.86 -17.71
CA ASP A 101 -22.38 -10.58 -18.42
C ASP A 101 -21.12 -9.74 -18.12
N GLY A 102 -19.98 -10.41 -17.95
CA GLY A 102 -18.67 -9.79 -17.73
C GLY A 102 -18.30 -8.80 -18.84
N GLU A 103 -18.55 -9.15 -20.11
CA GLU A 103 -18.24 -8.28 -21.26
C GLU A 103 -19.08 -6.99 -21.21
N LYS A 104 -20.38 -7.13 -20.92
CA LYS A 104 -21.28 -5.99 -20.77
C LYS A 104 -20.86 -5.08 -19.61
N ASN A 105 -20.50 -5.66 -18.47
CA ASN A 105 -20.00 -4.90 -17.32
C ASN A 105 -18.66 -4.21 -17.63
N LEU A 106 -17.80 -4.86 -18.42
CA LEU A 106 -16.53 -4.32 -18.87
C LEU A 106 -16.72 -3.09 -19.78
N GLN A 107 -17.64 -3.19 -20.75
CA GLN A 107 -18.04 -2.08 -21.63
C GLN A 107 -18.64 -0.92 -20.84
N ALA A 108 -19.47 -1.23 -19.83
CA ALA A 108 -20.09 -0.24 -18.96
C ALA A 108 -19.14 0.37 -17.91
N ARG A 109 -17.90 -0.13 -17.81
CA ARG A 109 -16.90 0.26 -16.80
C ARG A 109 -17.41 0.04 -15.37
N VAL A 110 -17.99 -1.14 -15.12
CA VAL A 110 -18.61 -1.49 -13.83
C VAL A 110 -17.91 -2.70 -13.20
N LEU A 111 -17.51 -2.55 -11.93
CA LEU A 111 -17.03 -3.64 -11.08
C LEU A 111 -18.22 -4.21 -10.32
N ARG A 112 -18.61 -5.44 -10.67
CA ARG A 112 -19.76 -6.13 -10.12
C ARG A 112 -19.35 -7.48 -9.54
N HIS A 113 -19.88 -7.81 -8.37
CA HIS A 113 -19.64 -9.09 -7.70
C HIS A 113 -20.32 -10.26 -8.41
N THR A 114 -19.76 -11.46 -8.25
CA THR A 114 -20.39 -12.73 -8.63
C THR A 114 -21.20 -13.32 -7.46
N PRO A 115 -22.01 -14.37 -7.67
CA PRO A 115 -22.73 -15.04 -6.58
C PRO A 115 -21.84 -15.57 -5.45
N ALA A 116 -20.61 -16.00 -5.75
CA ALA A 116 -19.67 -16.53 -4.77
C ALA A 116 -18.89 -15.45 -3.98
N PHE A 117 -19.18 -14.16 -4.19
CA PHE A 117 -18.40 -13.06 -3.59
C PHE A 117 -18.38 -13.08 -2.06
N THR A 118 -19.44 -13.57 -1.42
CA THR A 118 -19.51 -13.67 0.04
C THR A 118 -18.67 -14.80 0.62
N ASP A 119 -18.18 -15.73 -0.19
CA ASP A 119 -17.44 -16.91 0.27
C ASP A 119 -16.08 -16.56 0.90
N ASP A 120 -15.50 -15.41 0.55
CA ASP A 120 -14.22 -14.96 1.09
C ASP A 120 -14.20 -13.43 1.27
N PRO A 121 -14.09 -12.92 2.52
CA PRO A 121 -14.05 -11.48 2.78
C PRO A 121 -12.85 -10.78 2.12
N LEU A 122 -11.79 -11.50 1.73
CA LEU A 122 -10.67 -10.90 0.98
C LEU A 122 -11.12 -10.31 -0.36
N ARG A 123 -12.24 -10.79 -0.93
CA ARG A 123 -12.77 -10.28 -2.20
C ARG A 123 -13.17 -8.81 -2.12
N ILE A 124 -13.45 -8.28 -0.93
CA ILE A 124 -13.67 -6.85 -0.68
C ILE A 124 -12.40 -6.05 -0.98
N LEU A 125 -11.24 -6.52 -0.50
CA LEU A 125 -9.95 -5.86 -0.73
C LEU A 125 -9.51 -6.03 -2.19
N ARG A 126 -9.74 -7.20 -2.80
CA ARG A 126 -9.47 -7.43 -4.23
C ARG A 126 -10.29 -6.50 -5.11
N LEU A 127 -11.58 -6.33 -4.81
CA LEU A 127 -12.44 -5.38 -5.52
C LEU A 127 -11.91 -3.95 -5.39
N ALA A 128 -11.54 -3.50 -4.19
CA ALA A 128 -10.97 -2.18 -3.98
C ALA A 128 -9.64 -1.99 -4.75
N ARG A 129 -8.82 -3.05 -4.85
CA ARG A 129 -7.59 -3.02 -5.67
C ARG A 129 -7.90 -2.93 -7.16
N PHE A 130 -8.91 -3.66 -7.64
CA PHE A 130 -9.36 -3.53 -9.04
C PHE A 130 -9.94 -2.15 -9.33
N ALA A 131 -10.68 -1.55 -8.37
CA ALA A 131 -11.14 -0.17 -8.47
C ALA A 131 -9.98 0.80 -8.65
N ALA A 132 -8.91 0.64 -7.85
CA ALA A 132 -7.70 1.44 -7.99
C ALA A 132 -6.98 1.21 -9.34
N ARG A 133 -6.74 -0.04 -9.72
CA ARG A 133 -6.03 -0.40 -10.97
C ARG A 133 -6.76 0.10 -12.22
N LEU A 134 -8.09 0.02 -12.24
CA LEU A 134 -8.91 0.35 -13.40
C LEU A 134 -9.49 1.77 -13.35
N HIS A 135 -9.13 2.55 -12.33
CA HIS A 135 -9.62 3.91 -12.11
C HIS A 135 -9.43 4.81 -13.35
N ARG A 136 -8.23 4.78 -13.96
CA ARG A 136 -7.89 5.56 -15.15
C ARG A 136 -8.76 5.25 -16.38
N LEU A 137 -9.42 4.10 -16.39
CA LEU A 137 -10.34 3.69 -17.45
C LEU A 137 -11.80 4.03 -17.12
N GLY A 138 -12.05 4.75 -16.03
CA GLY A 138 -13.38 5.19 -15.61
C GLY A 138 -14.23 4.11 -14.94
N PHE A 139 -13.60 3.06 -14.39
CA PHE A 139 -14.36 2.03 -13.68
C PHE A 139 -14.93 2.54 -12.36
N ARG A 140 -16.17 2.11 -12.07
CA ARG A 140 -16.83 2.34 -10.78
C ARG A 140 -17.36 1.02 -10.21
N VAL A 141 -17.53 0.96 -8.90
CA VAL A 141 -18.18 -0.17 -8.23
C VAL A 141 -19.69 -0.07 -8.43
N ALA A 142 -20.34 -1.19 -8.72
CA ALA A 142 -21.80 -1.25 -8.88
C ALA A 142 -22.50 -1.02 -7.53
N ASP A 143 -23.65 -0.33 -7.52
CA ASP A 143 -24.36 0.05 -6.29
C ASP A 143 -24.76 -1.17 -5.44
N GLU A 144 -25.28 -2.22 -6.08
CA GLU A 144 -25.62 -3.49 -5.42
C GLU A 144 -24.39 -4.20 -4.85
N THR A 145 -23.20 -3.96 -5.42
CA THR A 145 -21.95 -4.49 -4.88
C THR A 145 -21.50 -3.71 -3.65
N CYS A 146 -21.66 -2.37 -3.67
CA CYS A 146 -21.44 -1.54 -2.49
C CYS A 146 -22.39 -1.95 -1.35
N GLU A 147 -23.67 -2.19 -1.64
CA GLU A 147 -24.67 -2.64 -0.67
C GLU A 147 -24.31 -4.01 -0.06
N LEU A 148 -23.92 -4.96 -0.90
CA LEU A 148 -23.46 -6.27 -0.43
C LEU A 148 -22.26 -6.13 0.53
N ILE A 149 -21.25 -5.36 0.15
CA ILE A 149 -20.06 -5.14 1.00
C ILE A 149 -20.44 -4.50 2.32
N ARG A 150 -21.36 -3.53 2.31
CA ARG A 150 -21.88 -2.90 3.54
C ARG A 150 -22.57 -3.93 4.45
N SER A 151 -23.34 -4.87 3.89
CA SER A 151 -23.95 -5.96 4.66
C SER A 151 -22.88 -6.86 5.28
N MET A 152 -21.93 -7.33 4.48
CA MET A 152 -20.82 -8.18 4.93
C MET A 152 -20.00 -7.51 6.06
N ALA A 153 -19.74 -6.20 5.92
CA ALA A 153 -19.02 -5.42 6.93
C ALA A 153 -19.83 -5.32 8.23
N LYS A 154 -21.14 -5.05 8.14
CA LYS A 154 -22.06 -4.98 9.29
C LYS A 154 -22.18 -6.31 10.03
N GLU A 155 -22.17 -7.43 9.30
CA GLU A 155 -22.18 -8.79 9.85
C GLU A 155 -20.85 -9.19 10.48
N GLY A 156 -19.80 -8.36 10.34
CA GLY A 156 -18.50 -8.58 10.95
C GLY A 156 -17.61 -9.56 10.19
N MET A 157 -17.90 -9.87 8.92
CA MET A 157 -17.12 -10.81 8.11
C MET A 157 -15.65 -10.39 7.95
N LEU A 158 -15.37 -9.08 7.98
CA LEU A 158 -14.00 -8.55 7.91
C LEU A 158 -13.11 -9.01 9.07
N LYS A 159 -13.68 -9.43 10.21
CA LYS A 159 -12.91 -10.01 11.33
C LYS A 159 -12.29 -11.37 11.00
N ALA A 160 -12.80 -12.06 9.98
CA ALA A 160 -12.27 -13.34 9.51
C ALA A 160 -11.14 -13.18 8.47
N LEU A 161 -10.76 -11.96 8.12
CA LEU A 161 -9.63 -11.72 7.21
C LEU A 161 -8.33 -12.27 7.81
N VAL A 162 -7.65 -13.10 7.02
CA VAL A 162 -6.29 -13.55 7.34
C VAL A 162 -5.34 -12.36 7.16
N PRO A 163 -4.60 -11.95 8.21
CA PRO A 163 -3.74 -10.76 8.18
C PRO A 163 -2.80 -10.66 6.99
N GLU A 164 -2.06 -11.73 6.70
CA GLU A 164 -1.06 -11.79 5.63
C GLU A 164 -1.69 -11.62 4.25
N ARG A 165 -2.91 -12.17 4.06
CA ARG A 165 -3.67 -12.01 2.82
C ARG A 165 -4.17 -10.58 2.67
N ALA A 166 -4.68 -9.99 3.75
CA ALA A 166 -5.13 -8.60 3.75
C ALA A 166 -3.98 -7.62 3.47
N TRP A 167 -2.82 -7.82 4.11
CA TRP A 167 -1.61 -7.05 3.83
C TRP A 167 -1.19 -7.17 2.37
N SER A 168 -1.18 -8.39 1.80
CA SER A 168 -0.79 -8.60 0.41
C SER A 168 -1.65 -7.81 -0.59
N GLU A 169 -2.94 -7.63 -0.32
CA GLU A 169 -3.81 -6.78 -1.15
C GLU A 169 -3.53 -5.28 -0.94
N ILE A 170 -3.25 -4.84 0.30
CA ILE A 170 -2.87 -3.46 0.62
C ILE A 170 -1.54 -3.08 -0.02
N GLU A 171 -0.53 -3.96 0.07
CA GLU A 171 0.79 -3.76 -0.53
C GLU A 171 0.70 -3.63 -2.05
N ARG A 172 -0.06 -4.52 -2.71
CA ARG A 172 -0.31 -4.43 -4.16
C ARG A 172 -1.07 -3.17 -4.54
N ALA A 173 -2.01 -2.72 -3.72
CA ALA A 173 -2.70 -1.46 -3.94
C ALA A 173 -1.72 -0.28 -3.87
N LEU A 174 -0.90 -0.23 -2.82
CA LEU A 174 0.13 0.80 -2.62
C LEU A 174 1.17 0.85 -3.74
N ALA A 175 1.50 -0.29 -4.35
CA ALA A 175 2.38 -0.37 -5.51
C ALA A 175 1.74 0.15 -6.82
N GLY A 176 0.40 0.23 -6.88
CA GLY A 176 -0.32 0.68 -8.07
C GLY A 176 -0.27 2.20 -8.29
N GLU A 177 -0.86 2.65 -9.40
CA GLU A 177 -0.85 4.08 -9.80
C GLU A 177 -1.77 4.95 -8.93
N HIS A 178 -2.90 4.40 -8.47
CA HIS A 178 -3.96 5.16 -7.78
C HIS A 178 -4.40 4.52 -6.44
N PRO A 179 -3.48 4.33 -5.47
CA PRO A 179 -3.80 3.65 -4.21
C PRO A 179 -4.84 4.39 -3.35
N ARG A 180 -5.00 5.71 -3.51
CA ARG A 180 -6.10 6.45 -2.86
C ARG A 180 -7.46 5.80 -3.10
N ILE A 181 -7.73 5.42 -4.35
CA ILE A 181 -9.01 4.85 -4.77
C ILE A 181 -9.31 3.53 -4.03
N PHE A 182 -8.28 2.76 -3.66
CA PHE A 182 -8.44 1.56 -2.84
C PHE A 182 -9.07 1.93 -1.48
N PHE A 183 -8.49 2.90 -0.77
CA PHE A 183 -8.96 3.30 0.55
C PHE A 183 -10.31 4.02 0.49
N GLU A 184 -10.53 4.88 -0.51
CA GLU A 184 -11.81 5.54 -0.74
C GLU A 184 -12.93 4.54 -1.07
N THR A 185 -12.63 3.51 -1.86
CA THR A 185 -13.60 2.43 -2.17
C THR A 185 -13.98 1.68 -0.90
N LEU A 186 -13.00 1.30 -0.06
CA LEU A 186 -13.27 0.68 1.23
C LEU A 186 -14.09 1.60 2.15
N LYS A 187 -13.81 2.91 2.15
CA LYS A 187 -14.55 3.90 2.93
C LYS A 187 -16.00 4.01 2.46
N ALA A 188 -16.24 4.16 1.15
CA ALA A 188 -17.56 4.28 0.56
C ALA A 188 -18.45 3.04 0.79
N CYS A 189 -17.83 1.87 0.90
CA CYS A 189 -18.48 0.60 1.21
C CYS A 189 -18.57 0.30 2.72
N HIS A 190 -18.17 1.24 3.59
CA HIS A 190 -18.09 1.06 5.06
C HIS A 190 -17.23 -0.14 5.51
N ALA A 191 -16.29 -0.56 4.66
CA ALA A 191 -15.38 -1.66 4.94
C ALA A 191 -14.05 -1.17 5.55
N LEU A 192 -13.68 0.11 5.36
CA LEU A 192 -12.38 0.62 5.82
C LEU A 192 -12.17 0.42 7.32
N HIS A 193 -13.18 0.69 8.15
CA HIS A 193 -13.14 0.48 9.59
C HIS A 193 -12.77 -0.96 9.99
N GLY A 194 -13.29 -1.96 9.25
CA GLY A 194 -13.02 -3.36 9.55
C GLY A 194 -11.61 -3.83 9.15
N VAL A 195 -10.91 -3.08 8.30
CA VAL A 195 -9.57 -3.42 7.80
C VAL A 195 -8.50 -2.55 8.46
N LEU A 196 -8.68 -1.23 8.42
CA LEU A 196 -7.77 -0.18 8.90
C LEU A 196 -8.57 0.83 9.76
N PRO A 197 -9.03 0.44 10.96
CA PRO A 197 -9.78 1.32 11.85
C PRO A 197 -9.03 2.60 12.20
N GLU A 198 -7.69 2.56 12.24
CA GLU A 198 -6.83 3.70 12.51
C GLU A 198 -6.93 4.77 11.42
N LEU A 199 -7.03 4.34 10.16
CA LEU A 199 -7.15 5.23 9.00
C LEU A 199 -8.59 5.77 8.88
N ASP A 200 -9.60 4.92 9.08
CA ASP A 200 -11.01 5.35 9.05
C ASP A 200 -11.31 6.44 10.09
N ARG A 201 -10.64 6.38 11.24
CA ARG A 201 -10.80 7.34 12.34
C ARG A 201 -10.31 8.76 12.03
N LEU A 202 -9.51 8.95 10.99
CA LEU A 202 -9.02 10.28 10.61
C LEU A 202 -10.10 11.14 9.94
N TYR A 203 -11.09 10.51 9.32
CA TYR A 203 -12.18 11.22 8.67
C TYR A 203 -13.06 11.93 9.71
N GLY A 204 -13.32 13.21 9.49
CA GLY A 204 -14.06 14.09 10.39
C GLY A 204 -13.21 14.74 11.48
N VAL A 205 -11.90 14.44 11.55
CA VAL A 205 -10.99 15.07 12.54
C VAL A 205 -10.42 16.36 11.94
N PRO A 206 -10.75 17.55 12.50
CA PRO A 206 -10.37 18.84 11.94
C PRO A 206 -8.94 19.22 12.28
N GLN A 207 -8.24 19.78 11.31
CA GLN A 207 -6.89 20.33 11.38
C GLN A 207 -6.90 21.86 11.31
N PRO A 208 -5.82 22.55 11.72
CA PRO A 208 -5.75 24.01 11.64
C PRO A 208 -5.75 24.48 10.18
N GLU A 209 -6.80 25.19 9.78
CA GLU A 209 -7.05 25.61 8.39
C GLU A 209 -5.86 26.37 7.75
N HIS A 210 -5.16 27.18 8.54
CA HIS A 210 -3.98 27.92 8.06
C HIS A 210 -2.87 27.02 7.50
N TYR A 211 -2.73 25.81 8.06
CA TYR A 211 -1.75 24.83 7.61
C TYR A 211 -2.36 23.75 6.73
N HIS A 212 -3.66 23.49 6.87
CA HIS A 212 -4.43 22.42 6.24
C HIS A 212 -5.74 22.96 5.67
N PRO A 213 -5.73 23.58 4.47
CA PRO A 213 -6.93 24.21 3.91
C PRO A 213 -8.07 23.22 3.60
N GLU A 214 -7.76 21.93 3.50
CA GLU A 214 -8.73 20.84 3.41
C GLU A 214 -9.46 20.55 4.73
N VAL A 215 -8.91 21.00 5.87
CA VAL A 215 -9.39 20.83 7.26
C VAL A 215 -9.47 19.36 7.72
N ASP A 216 -10.04 18.46 6.93
CA ASP A 216 -10.24 17.06 7.31
C ASP A 216 -8.95 16.24 7.25
N THR A 217 -8.60 15.58 8.36
CA THR A 217 -7.37 14.77 8.45
C THR A 217 -7.40 13.56 7.51
N GLY A 218 -8.55 12.91 7.31
CA GLY A 218 -8.68 11.78 6.39
C GLY A 218 -8.47 12.21 4.93
N VAL A 219 -9.05 13.35 4.53
CA VAL A 219 -8.81 13.96 3.22
C VAL A 219 -7.34 14.32 3.02
N HIS A 220 -6.73 14.99 4.02
CA HIS A 220 -5.29 15.28 4.02
C HIS A 220 -4.47 14.01 3.80
N THR A 221 -4.72 12.94 4.55
CA THR A 221 -3.98 11.67 4.40
C THR A 221 -4.08 11.08 2.98
N MET A 222 -5.22 11.21 2.30
CA MET A 222 -5.36 10.80 0.90
C MET A 222 -4.58 11.73 -0.06
N MET A 223 -4.52 13.03 0.21
CA MET A 223 -3.70 14.01 -0.51
C MET A 223 -2.20 13.74 -0.37
N VAL A 224 -1.75 13.39 0.83
CA VAL A 224 -0.39 12.94 1.12
C VAL A 224 -0.06 11.67 0.34
N LEU A 225 -0.96 10.68 0.30
CA LEU A 225 -0.73 9.43 -0.44
C LEU A 225 -0.53 9.68 -1.94
N ASP A 226 -1.33 10.57 -2.56
CA ASP A 226 -1.15 10.91 -3.98
C ASP A 226 0.21 11.56 -4.24
N GLN A 227 0.65 12.47 -3.36
CA GLN A 227 1.96 13.10 -3.49
C GLN A 227 3.07 12.08 -3.32
N ALA A 228 2.94 11.14 -2.38
CA ALA A 228 3.89 10.04 -2.23
C ALA A 228 3.99 9.17 -3.50
N CYS A 229 2.89 8.99 -4.23
CA CYS A 229 2.89 8.28 -5.52
C CYS A 229 3.64 9.05 -6.62
N ARG A 230 3.52 10.38 -6.64
CA ARG A 230 4.27 11.24 -7.58
C ARG A 230 5.76 11.27 -7.26
N LEU A 231 6.11 11.25 -5.97
CA LEU A 231 7.49 11.37 -5.49
C LEU A 231 8.25 10.05 -5.46
N SER A 232 7.57 8.90 -5.36
CA SER A 232 8.22 7.60 -5.19
C SER A 232 7.42 6.45 -5.79
N GLN A 233 8.14 5.49 -6.37
CA GLN A 233 7.59 4.20 -6.81
C GLN A 233 7.63 3.13 -5.71
N GLU A 234 8.32 3.39 -4.60
CA GLU A 234 8.52 2.43 -3.51
C GLU A 234 7.28 2.36 -2.60
N PRO A 235 6.60 1.21 -2.49
CA PRO A 235 5.40 1.07 -1.64
C PRO A 235 5.66 1.38 -0.17
N GLN A 236 6.89 1.18 0.32
CA GLN A 236 7.30 1.51 1.68
C GLN A 236 7.20 3.02 1.94
N THR A 237 7.58 3.84 0.97
CA THR A 237 7.48 5.32 1.08
C THR A 237 6.03 5.75 1.15
N ARG A 238 5.19 5.19 0.26
CA ARG A 238 3.75 5.46 0.20
C ARG A 238 3.03 5.02 1.48
N PHE A 239 3.39 3.85 2.02
CA PHE A 239 2.90 3.38 3.31
C PHE A 239 3.31 4.31 4.46
N ALA A 240 4.58 4.71 4.53
CA ALA A 240 5.06 5.60 5.57
C ALA A 240 4.36 6.97 5.54
N ALA A 241 4.15 7.52 4.34
CA ALA A 241 3.38 8.75 4.15
C ALA A 241 1.91 8.58 4.56
N LEU A 242 1.28 7.44 4.24
CA LEU A 242 -0.11 7.16 4.63
C LEU A 242 -0.28 7.02 6.16
N MET A 243 0.76 6.54 6.86
CA MET A 243 0.70 6.18 8.28
C MET A 243 1.20 7.26 9.25
N HIS A 244 1.82 8.34 8.77
CA HIS A 244 2.55 9.28 9.64
C HIS A 244 1.68 9.94 10.73
N ASP A 245 0.40 10.17 10.43
CA ASP A 245 -0.48 11.02 11.25
C ASP A 245 -1.64 10.29 11.94
N LEU A 246 -1.61 8.95 12.03
CA LEU A 246 -2.69 8.15 12.65
C LEU A 246 -3.06 8.62 14.07
N GLY A 247 -2.10 9.13 14.84
CA GLY A 247 -2.28 9.64 16.19
C GLY A 247 -3.20 10.86 16.30
N LYS A 248 -3.49 11.57 15.20
CA LYS A 248 -4.48 12.65 15.17
C LYS A 248 -5.88 12.11 15.43
N GLY A 249 -6.21 10.93 14.89
CA GLY A 249 -7.51 10.27 15.05
C GLY A 249 -7.91 9.91 16.48
N THR A 250 -6.94 9.85 17.40
CA THR A 250 -7.18 9.58 18.83
C THR A 250 -7.04 10.83 19.70
N THR A 251 -6.89 12.01 19.10
CA THR A 251 -6.89 13.28 19.84
C THR A 251 -8.29 13.57 20.37
N PRO A 252 -8.46 13.82 21.68
CA PRO A 252 -9.74 14.24 22.24
C PRO A 252 -10.29 15.51 21.55
N PRO A 253 -11.60 15.61 21.26
CA PRO A 253 -12.19 16.76 20.56
C PRO A 253 -11.92 18.11 21.22
N GLU A 254 -11.83 18.16 22.55
CA GLU A 254 -11.50 19.36 23.33
C GLU A 254 -10.08 19.89 23.08
N LEU A 255 -9.20 19.08 22.48
CA LEU A 255 -7.83 19.46 22.09
C LEU A 255 -7.68 19.70 20.58
N TRP A 256 -8.78 19.65 19.83
CA TRP A 256 -8.76 20.01 18.41
C TRP A 256 -8.63 21.52 18.21
N PRO A 257 -7.99 21.96 17.11
CA PRO A 257 -7.30 21.18 16.09
C PRO A 257 -5.78 21.04 16.37
N GLY A 258 -5.35 21.15 17.63
CA GLY A 258 -3.92 21.24 17.99
C GLY A 258 -3.15 19.92 17.95
N HIS A 259 -3.84 18.79 18.18
CA HIS A 259 -3.27 17.42 18.11
C HIS A 259 -1.94 17.23 18.85
N ILE A 260 -1.79 17.83 20.02
CA ILE A 260 -0.54 17.78 20.80
C ILE A 260 -0.15 16.32 21.09
N GLY A 261 1.09 15.96 20.76
CA GLY A 261 1.66 14.62 20.99
C GLY A 261 1.13 13.52 20.06
N HIS A 262 0.57 13.87 18.91
CA HIS A 262 0.08 12.89 17.94
C HIS A 262 1.23 12.02 17.40
N GLU A 263 2.47 12.51 17.35
CA GLU A 263 3.61 11.78 16.82
C GLU A 263 3.86 10.48 17.59
N GLU A 264 3.89 10.53 18.92
CA GLU A 264 4.08 9.35 19.77
C GLU A 264 2.87 8.41 19.72
N ARG A 265 1.65 8.96 19.62
CA ARG A 265 0.43 8.16 19.43
C ARG A 265 0.46 7.44 18.09
N SER A 266 0.87 8.12 17.01
CA SER A 266 1.06 7.53 15.69
C SER A 266 2.05 6.38 15.78
N VAL A 267 3.18 6.51 16.48
CA VAL A 267 4.15 5.41 16.61
C VAL A 267 3.52 4.16 17.24
N TRP A 268 2.76 4.31 18.32
CA TRP A 268 2.06 3.21 18.95
C TRP A 268 1.04 2.57 18.01
N MET A 269 0.21 3.38 17.36
CA MET A 269 -0.84 2.91 16.44
C MET A 269 -0.26 2.20 15.21
N VAL A 270 0.80 2.75 14.61
CA VAL A 270 1.50 2.13 13.48
C VAL A 270 2.12 0.80 13.89
N THR A 271 2.72 0.73 15.07
CA THR A 271 3.34 -0.51 15.57
C THR A 271 2.30 -1.61 15.78
N ASP A 272 1.17 -1.28 16.40
CA ASP A 272 0.06 -2.23 16.64
C ASP A 272 -0.58 -2.69 15.33
N LEU A 273 -0.87 -1.75 14.42
CA LEU A 273 -1.38 -2.04 13.07
C LEU A 273 -0.44 -2.98 12.33
N CYS A 274 0.87 -2.69 12.34
CA CYS A 274 1.85 -3.51 11.65
C CYS A 274 1.94 -4.93 12.24
N ALA A 275 1.82 -5.07 13.56
CA ALA A 275 1.78 -6.38 14.22
C ALA A 275 0.50 -7.15 13.85
N ARG A 276 -0.66 -6.48 13.87
CA ARG A 276 -1.97 -7.05 13.54
C ARG A 276 -2.07 -7.53 12.10
N LEU A 277 -1.55 -6.75 11.15
CA LEU A 277 -1.59 -7.06 9.72
C LEU A 277 -0.35 -7.82 9.22
N ARG A 278 0.61 -8.15 10.11
CA ARG A 278 1.85 -8.85 9.75
C ARG A 278 2.67 -8.12 8.68
N VAL A 279 2.68 -6.79 8.78
CA VAL A 279 3.40 -5.90 7.87
C VAL A 279 4.91 -6.15 7.97
N PRO A 280 5.65 -6.28 6.86
CA PRO A 280 7.09 -6.48 6.89
C PRO A 280 7.83 -5.36 7.61
N ASN A 281 8.95 -5.70 8.27
CA ASN A 281 9.74 -4.75 9.06
C ASN A 281 10.21 -3.53 8.26
N SER A 282 10.51 -3.68 6.96
CA SER A 282 10.93 -2.57 6.09
C SER A 282 9.88 -1.47 6.00
N PHE A 283 8.60 -1.84 5.89
CA PHE A 283 7.47 -0.92 5.89
C PHE A 283 7.23 -0.32 7.28
N ARG A 284 7.16 -1.18 8.30
CA ARG A 284 6.91 -0.77 9.69
C ARG A 284 7.95 0.25 10.15
N ASP A 285 9.23 -0.06 9.99
CA ASP A 285 10.31 0.77 10.54
C ASP A 285 10.33 2.16 9.90
N LEU A 286 10.10 2.24 8.58
CA LEU A 286 10.00 3.52 7.89
C LEU A 286 8.75 4.31 8.31
N ALA A 287 7.60 3.65 8.45
CA ALA A 287 6.37 4.29 8.92
C ALA A 287 6.49 4.81 10.36
N VAL A 288 7.14 4.05 11.25
CA VAL A 288 7.44 4.49 12.62
C VAL A 288 8.38 5.70 12.62
N MET A 289 9.38 5.73 11.74
CA MET A 289 10.27 6.88 11.58
C MET A 289 9.51 8.13 11.10
N ALA A 290 8.67 7.99 10.07
CA ALA A 290 7.83 9.07 9.56
C ALA A 290 6.89 9.60 10.64
N ALA A 291 6.15 8.70 11.32
CA ALA A 291 5.26 9.07 12.42
C ALA A 291 5.97 9.87 13.52
N ARG A 292 7.16 9.43 13.93
CA ARG A 292 7.91 10.05 15.03
C ARG A 292 8.57 11.38 14.68
N TYR A 293 9.11 11.50 13.47
CA TYR A 293 10.05 12.57 13.13
C TYR A 293 9.60 13.50 12.00
N HIS A 294 8.42 13.32 11.40
CA HIS A 294 7.97 14.21 10.31
C HIS A 294 7.89 15.67 10.77
N THR A 295 7.36 15.97 11.96
CA THR A 295 7.33 17.35 12.49
C THR A 295 8.72 17.90 12.76
N ASN A 296 9.67 17.08 13.19
CA ASN A 296 11.08 17.46 13.30
C ASN A 296 11.68 17.79 11.92
N CYS A 297 11.35 17.01 10.90
CA CYS A 297 11.79 17.26 9.52
C CYS A 297 11.27 18.60 9.00
N HIS A 298 9.97 18.87 9.17
CA HIS A 298 9.34 20.14 8.79
C HIS A 298 10.00 21.35 9.44
N ARG A 299 10.45 21.17 10.69
CA ARG A 299 11.07 22.21 11.53
C ARG A 299 12.59 22.16 11.54
N ALA A 300 13.24 21.43 10.63
CA ALA A 300 14.69 21.21 10.64
C ALA A 300 15.51 22.52 10.78
N ARG A 301 15.05 23.61 10.16
CA ARG A 301 15.67 24.94 10.25
C ARG A 301 15.65 25.53 11.68
N GLU A 302 14.65 25.20 12.48
CA GLU A 302 14.48 25.68 13.87
C GLU A 302 15.21 24.81 14.89
N LEU A 303 15.48 23.55 14.57
CA LEU A 303 16.01 22.59 15.54
C LEU A 303 17.45 22.89 15.95
N LYS A 304 17.79 22.64 17.22
CA LYS A 304 19.18 22.70 17.70
C LYS A 304 20.05 21.66 16.96
N PRO A 305 21.34 21.94 16.69
CA PRO A 305 22.25 20.98 16.05
C PRO A 305 22.30 19.60 16.73
N SER A 306 22.26 19.56 18.07
CA SER A 306 22.19 18.31 18.83
C SER A 306 20.90 17.51 18.58
N THR A 307 19.79 18.19 18.33
CA THR A 307 18.52 17.53 17.99
C THR A 307 18.56 16.97 16.57
N LEU A 308 19.16 17.70 15.62
CA LEU A 308 19.37 17.23 14.24
C LEU A 308 20.27 15.99 14.22
N VAL A 309 21.41 16.00 14.93
CA VAL A 309 22.29 14.82 15.02
C VAL A 309 21.57 13.62 15.64
N ARG A 310 20.81 13.83 16.72
CA ARG A 310 20.01 12.76 17.35
C ARG A 310 18.97 12.19 16.39
N MET A 311 18.27 13.04 15.64
CA MET A 311 17.31 12.61 14.63
C MET A 311 17.98 11.80 13.51
N LEU A 312 19.07 12.30 12.92
CA LEU A 312 19.82 11.60 11.86
C LEU A 312 20.35 10.24 12.34
N LYS A 313 20.78 10.14 13.60
CA LYS A 313 21.15 8.86 14.24
C LYS A 313 19.96 7.92 14.40
N ALA A 314 18.82 8.44 14.87
CA ALA A 314 17.62 7.63 15.07
C ALA A 314 17.01 7.11 13.75
N LEU A 315 17.13 7.89 12.68
CA LEU A 315 16.76 7.50 11.32
C LEU A 315 17.77 6.55 10.67
N ASP A 316 18.91 6.32 11.32
CA ASP A 316 20.03 5.54 10.82
C ASP A 316 20.58 6.06 9.48
N ALA A 317 20.52 7.38 9.28
CA ALA A 317 20.70 8.00 7.97
C ALA A 317 22.08 7.75 7.34
N MET A 318 23.12 7.59 8.16
CA MET A 318 24.48 7.33 7.69
C MET A 318 24.68 5.89 7.20
N ARG A 319 24.03 4.90 7.83
CA ARG A 319 24.18 3.48 7.45
C ARG A 319 23.13 3.03 6.44
N ARG A 320 22.00 3.73 6.37
CA ARG A 320 20.86 3.43 5.50
C ARG A 320 20.40 4.69 4.75
N PRO A 321 21.26 5.28 3.90
CA PRO A 321 20.95 6.53 3.19
C PRO A 321 19.71 6.41 2.29
N GLU A 322 19.49 5.25 1.67
CA GLU A 322 18.30 4.97 0.85
C GLU A 322 17.00 5.07 1.66
N ARG A 323 16.96 4.47 2.87
CA ARG A 323 15.78 4.56 3.75
C ARG A 323 15.56 5.98 4.27
N PHE A 324 16.65 6.70 4.52
CA PHE A 324 16.57 8.10 4.89
C PHE A 324 15.97 8.96 3.78
N GLU A 325 16.34 8.69 2.53
CA GLU A 325 15.73 9.34 1.36
C GLU A 325 14.23 9.04 1.29
N GLN A 326 13.81 7.78 1.48
CA GLN A 326 12.39 7.42 1.56
C GLN A 326 11.65 8.18 2.68
N PHE A 327 12.28 8.39 3.83
CA PHE A 327 11.72 9.20 4.91
C PHE A 327 11.54 10.67 4.50
N LEU A 328 12.53 11.27 3.82
CA LEU A 328 12.45 12.63 3.32
C LEU A 328 11.31 12.78 2.30
N LEU A 329 11.18 11.84 1.36
CA LEU A 329 10.09 11.84 0.37
C LEU A 329 8.71 11.70 1.04
N ALA A 330 8.58 10.90 2.11
CA ALA A 330 7.34 10.83 2.87
C ALA A 330 6.99 12.16 3.57
N CYS A 331 7.99 12.88 4.11
CA CYS A 331 7.78 14.20 4.71
C CYS A 331 7.46 15.28 3.66
N GLU A 332 8.09 15.21 2.49
CA GLU A 332 7.79 16.08 1.36
C GLU A 332 6.36 15.85 0.85
N ALA A 333 5.93 14.59 0.77
CA ALA A 333 4.55 14.23 0.45
C ALA A 333 3.55 14.81 1.46
N ASP A 334 3.85 14.80 2.76
CA ASP A 334 3.00 15.43 3.77
C ASP A 334 2.88 16.96 3.59
N THR A 335 3.99 17.62 3.26
CA THR A 335 3.97 19.07 3.02
C THR A 335 3.19 19.45 1.76
N ARG A 336 3.35 18.67 0.68
CA ARG A 336 2.67 18.90 -0.60
C ARG A 336 1.25 18.33 -0.63
N GLY A 337 0.90 17.42 0.27
CA GLY A 337 -0.41 16.77 0.33
C GLY A 337 -1.49 17.66 0.92
N ARG A 338 -1.52 18.96 0.57
CA ARG A 338 -2.41 19.98 1.13
C ARG A 338 -3.01 20.81 0.02
N LYS A 339 -4.28 21.18 0.18
CA LYS A 339 -5.03 21.85 -0.88
C LYS A 339 -4.40 23.20 -1.26
N GLY A 340 -4.04 23.35 -2.52
CA GLY A 340 -3.41 24.56 -3.08
C GLY A 340 -1.92 24.71 -2.78
N LEU A 341 -1.28 23.71 -2.15
CA LEU A 341 0.14 23.70 -1.80
C LEU A 341 0.88 22.51 -2.44
N GLU A 342 0.30 21.91 -3.47
CA GLU A 342 0.76 20.66 -4.11
C GLU A 342 2.17 20.75 -4.69
N GLU A 343 2.60 21.95 -5.08
CA GLU A 343 3.92 22.21 -5.68
C GLU A 343 4.84 22.99 -4.74
N ARG A 344 4.50 23.07 -3.45
CA ARG A 344 5.27 23.86 -2.48
C ARG A 344 6.72 23.32 -2.38
N PRO A 345 7.74 24.18 -2.47
CA PRO A 345 9.11 23.77 -2.24
C PRO A 345 9.30 23.22 -0.81
N TYR A 346 10.15 22.21 -0.68
CA TYR A 346 10.47 21.57 0.60
C TYR A 346 11.99 21.58 0.87
N PRO A 347 12.60 22.78 1.07
CA PRO A 347 14.05 22.92 1.22
C PRO A 347 14.62 22.22 2.47
N GLN A 348 13.76 21.81 3.40
CA GLN A 348 14.14 21.01 4.57
C GLN A 348 14.79 19.69 4.17
N ALA A 349 14.31 19.02 3.11
CA ALA A 349 14.91 17.79 2.63
C ALA A 349 16.34 18.04 2.12
N ASP A 350 16.54 19.07 1.30
CA ASP A 350 17.86 19.42 0.77
C ASP A 350 18.84 19.83 1.87
N MET A 351 18.36 20.59 2.85
CA MET A 351 19.15 20.94 4.03
C MET A 351 19.60 19.69 4.78
N LEU A 352 18.70 18.74 5.02
CA LEU A 352 19.03 17.52 5.76
C LEU A 352 19.97 16.60 4.97
N ARG A 353 19.82 16.51 3.64
CA ARG A 353 20.80 15.82 2.76
C ARG A 353 22.18 16.47 2.86
N TYR A 354 22.25 17.80 2.78
CA TYR A 354 23.48 18.56 2.92
C TYR A 354 24.16 18.30 4.29
N LEU A 355 23.40 18.40 5.38
CA LEU A 355 23.93 18.12 6.72
C LEU A 355 24.45 16.68 6.86
N LEU A 356 23.78 15.71 6.25
CA LEU A 356 24.23 14.32 6.25
C LEU A 356 25.54 14.15 5.48
N GLN A 357 25.69 14.80 4.32
CA GLN A 357 26.94 14.80 3.55
C GLN A 357 28.10 15.38 4.36
N GLU A 358 27.88 16.50 5.05
CA GLU A 358 28.89 17.13 5.92
C GLU A 358 29.30 16.20 7.08
N ILE A 359 28.36 15.47 7.67
CA ILE A 359 28.67 14.45 8.68
C ILE A 359 29.48 13.29 8.07
N ALA A 360 29.11 12.83 6.88
CA ALA A 360 29.77 11.70 6.21
C ALA A 360 31.21 12.04 5.80
N GLY A 361 31.51 13.32 5.54
CA GLY A 361 32.85 13.81 5.23
C GLY A 361 33.78 13.99 6.44
N LEU A 362 33.31 13.72 7.67
CA LEU A 362 34.13 13.93 8.87
C LEU A 362 35.29 12.91 8.97
N ASP A 363 36.52 13.43 9.04
CA ASP A 363 37.67 12.62 9.46
C ASP A 363 37.66 12.40 10.97
N LEU A 364 37.27 11.20 11.38
CA LEU A 364 37.27 10.77 12.77
C LEU A 364 38.53 9.99 13.16
N SER A 365 39.49 9.79 12.24
CA SER A 365 40.67 8.95 12.44
C SER A 365 41.56 9.40 13.62
N GLY A 366 41.54 10.69 13.95
CA GLY A 366 42.24 11.24 15.12
C GLY A 366 41.68 10.70 16.45
N LEU A 367 40.36 10.55 16.56
CA LEU A 367 39.70 10.07 17.79
C LEU A 367 40.00 8.60 18.08
N TYR A 368 40.18 7.78 17.03
CA TYR A 368 40.57 6.38 17.17
C TYR A 368 42.05 6.21 17.57
N ARG A 369 42.92 7.17 17.20
CA ARG A 369 44.35 7.16 17.55
C ARG A 369 44.63 7.54 19.01
N GLU A 370 43.71 8.24 19.67
CA GLU A 370 43.82 8.65 21.07
C GLU A 370 43.56 7.50 22.08
N GLY A 371 43.37 6.26 21.63
CA GLY A 371 43.17 5.10 22.51
C GLY A 371 41.83 5.09 23.27
N LYS A 372 40.92 6.00 22.92
CA LYS A 372 39.56 6.06 23.50
C LYS A 372 38.72 4.90 23.01
N SER A 373 37.95 4.28 23.90
CA SER A 373 37.07 3.16 23.58
C SER A 373 35.72 3.28 24.28
N GLY A 374 34.73 2.51 23.82
CA GLY A 374 33.41 2.45 24.46
C GLY A 374 32.61 3.75 24.38
N THR A 375 31.98 4.12 25.50
CA THR A 375 31.05 5.25 25.59
C THR A 375 31.72 6.60 25.33
N ASP A 376 32.96 6.77 25.76
CA ASP A 376 33.69 8.04 25.65
C ASP A 376 34.00 8.38 24.19
N LEU A 377 34.39 7.38 23.40
CA LEU A 377 34.57 7.53 21.95
C LEU A 377 33.24 7.90 21.27
N THR A 378 32.12 7.32 21.70
CA THR A 378 30.80 7.63 21.13
C THR A 378 30.39 9.07 21.43
N HIS A 379 30.62 9.55 22.66
CA HIS A 379 30.35 10.94 23.04
C HIS A 379 31.21 11.93 22.26
N ASP A 380 32.50 11.63 22.06
CA ASP A 380 33.40 12.49 21.31
C ASP A 380 33.03 12.56 19.82
N ILE A 381 32.69 11.42 19.21
CA ILE A 381 32.17 11.38 17.83
C ILE A 381 30.89 12.22 17.71
N ASP A 382 29.95 12.09 18.64
CA ASP A 382 28.72 12.88 18.63
C ASP A 382 29.00 14.37 18.79
N ARG A 383 29.97 14.75 19.63
CA ARG A 383 30.38 16.15 19.81
C ARG A 383 30.92 16.75 18.51
N GLU A 384 31.75 16.01 17.77
CA GLU A 384 32.29 16.46 16.48
C GLU A 384 31.19 16.54 15.41
N ARG A 385 30.26 15.59 15.39
CA ARG A 385 29.07 15.67 14.52
C ARG A 385 28.23 16.90 14.83
N ILE A 386 27.98 17.20 16.10
CA ILE A 386 27.21 18.38 16.52
C ILE A 386 27.90 19.68 16.09
N ARG A 387 29.22 19.80 16.29
CA ARG A 387 30.00 20.96 15.84
C ARG A 387 29.93 21.15 14.33
N THR A 388 30.01 20.04 13.59
CA THR A 388 29.93 20.04 12.12
C THR A 388 28.56 20.46 11.63
N VAL A 389 27.50 19.88 12.19
CA VAL A 389 26.12 20.29 11.89
C VAL A 389 25.85 21.74 12.25
N ASP A 390 26.41 22.27 13.35
CA ASP A 390 26.25 23.68 13.71
C ASP A 390 26.86 24.61 12.66
N ARG A 391 28.10 24.33 12.22
CA ARG A 391 28.77 25.11 11.16
C ARG A 391 28.04 25.00 9.82
N ALA A 392 27.73 23.78 9.39
CA ALA A 392 27.05 23.50 8.13
C ALA A 392 25.65 24.13 8.11
N LYS A 393 24.88 24.03 9.20
CA LYS A 393 23.56 24.64 9.30
C LYS A 393 23.62 26.16 9.13
N LYS A 394 24.60 26.84 9.75
CA LYS A 394 24.78 28.29 9.58
C LYS A 394 25.06 28.63 8.11
N GLN A 395 26.01 27.92 7.49
CA GLN A 395 26.33 28.08 6.07
C GLN A 395 25.14 27.85 5.14
N TRP A 396 24.28 26.88 5.45
CA TRP A 396 23.06 26.63 4.68
C TRP A 396 22.04 27.77 4.81
N LEU A 397 21.87 28.31 6.02
CA LEU A 397 20.91 29.39 6.28
C LEU A 397 21.34 30.75 5.73
N ASP A 398 22.63 30.92 5.45
CA ASP A 398 23.21 32.14 4.86
C ASP A 398 23.16 32.14 3.31
N ARG A 399 22.75 31.03 2.67
CA ARG A 399 22.48 30.91 1.22
C ARG A 399 21.06 31.35 0.91
#